data_AF-A0A520UJY9-F1
#
_entry.id   AF-A0A520UJY9-F1
#
_cell.length_a   1.000
_cell.length_b   1.000
_cell.length_c   1.000
_cell.angle_alpha   90.00
_cell.angle_beta   90.00
_cell.angle_gamma   90.00
#
_symmetry.space_group_name_H-M   'P 1'
#
loop_
_entity.id
_entity.type
_entity.pdbx_description
1 polymer ?
#
loop_
_entity_poly.entity_id
_entity_poly.type
_entity_poly.pdbx_seq_one_letter_code
_entity_poly.pdbx_strand_id
1 'polypeptide(L)'
;MKFFVPFFMLSLFLFCTHYFVLNNIAAAELFISLYEVYLFNILSVTIIYCLFLVNQKAALFFNPMALFIFLTLIKMGAGIIILLPLFDMPNENLTFEILNFFGIYFIFQTLEIIGLKLLLK
;
A
#
# COMPACT_ATOMS: atom_id res chain seq x y z
N MET A 1 -10.88 1.01 15.44
CA MET A 1 -10.14 -0.15 16.00
C MET A 1 -10.45 -1.47 15.30
N LYS A 2 -11.72 -1.78 14.98
CA LYS A 2 -12.11 -3.05 14.32
C LYS A 2 -11.41 -3.33 12.97
N PHE A 3 -10.95 -2.30 12.24
CA PHE A 3 -10.22 -2.45 10.97
C PHE A 3 -8.71 -2.65 11.14
N PHE A 4 -8.05 -1.92 12.05
CA PHE A 4 -6.59 -1.92 12.18
C PHE A 4 -6.01 -3.28 12.54
N VAL A 5 -6.62 -3.98 13.49
CA VAL A 5 -6.10 -5.27 13.95
C VAL A 5 -6.11 -6.33 12.82
N PRO A 6 -7.24 -6.56 12.12
CA PRO A 6 -7.26 -7.41 10.94
C PRO A 6 -6.32 -6.93 9.82
N PHE A 7 -6.24 -5.62 9.60
CA PHE A 7 -5.36 -5.02 8.60
C PHE A 7 -3.89 -5.36 8.84
N PHE A 8 -3.38 -5.17 10.06
CA PHE A 8 -1.98 -5.47 10.38
C PHE A 8 -1.71 -6.98 10.35
N MET A 9 -2.64 -7.81 10.84
CA MET A 9 -2.49 -9.26 10.75
C MET A 9 -2.42 -9.75 9.30
N LEU A 10 -3.31 -9.25 8.43
CA LEU A 10 -3.29 -9.59 7.01
C LEU A 10 -2.02 -9.07 6.32
N SER A 11 -1.60 -7.85 6.65
CA SER A 11 -0.37 -7.26 6.10
C SER A 11 0.87 -8.07 6.47
N LEU A 12 0.96 -8.49 7.74
CA LEU A 12 2.05 -9.33 8.23
C LEU A 12 2.02 -10.71 7.56
N PHE A 13 0.84 -11.33 7.46
CA PHE A 13 0.68 -12.60 6.78
C PHE A 13 1.15 -12.52 5.32
N LEU A 14 0.66 -11.51 4.59
CA LEU A 14 1.05 -11.27 3.20
C LEU A 14 2.57 -11.04 3.07
N PHE A 15 3.16 -10.27 3.97
CA PHE A 15 4.61 -10.03 3.97
C PHE A 15 5.38 -11.32 4.18
N CYS A 16 5.04 -12.10 5.21
CA CYS A 16 5.69 -13.37 5.50
C CYS A 16 5.58 -14.36 4.34
N THR A 17 4.40 -14.50 3.73
CA THR A 17 4.21 -15.40 2.59
C THR A 17 5.02 -14.95 1.38
N HIS A 18 5.04 -13.64 1.09
CA HIS A 18 5.76 -13.12 -0.06
C HIS A 18 7.27 -13.22 0.15
N TYR A 19 7.76 -12.88 1.34
CA TYR A 19 9.16 -13.04 1.72
C TYR A 19 9.62 -14.49 1.62
N PHE A 20 8.79 -15.44 2.08
CA PHE A 20 9.08 -16.87 1.96
C PHE A 20 9.20 -17.31 0.49
N VAL A 21 8.25 -16.90 -0.36
CA VAL A 21 8.27 -17.21 -1.81
C VAL A 21 9.50 -16.62 -2.48
N LEU A 22 9.83 -15.36 -2.19
CA LEU A 22 10.96 -14.67 -2.81
C LEU A 22 12.29 -15.37 -2.50
N ASN A 23 12.52 -15.72 -1.23
CA ASN A 23 13.79 -16.28 -0.79
C ASN A 23 13.97 -17.77 -1.09
N ASN A 24 12.89 -18.55 -1.09
CA ASN A 24 13.00 -20.02 -1.21
C ASN A 24 12.64 -20.54 -2.60
N ILE A 25 11.89 -19.76 -3.39
CA ILE A 25 11.40 -20.20 -4.71
C ILE A 25 12.05 -19.37 -5.81
N ALA A 26 11.96 -18.05 -5.72
CA ALA A 26 12.46 -17.16 -6.77
C ALA A 26 13.97 -16.93 -6.68
N ALA A 27 14.54 -16.95 -5.45
CA ALA A 27 15.92 -16.56 -5.15
C ALA A 27 16.32 -15.23 -5.82
N ALA A 28 15.35 -14.31 -5.95
CA ALA A 28 15.50 -13.08 -6.72
C ALA A 28 15.98 -11.94 -5.82
N GLU A 29 17.04 -11.26 -6.27
CA GLU A 29 17.44 -9.98 -5.69
C GLU A 29 16.55 -8.88 -6.28
N LEU A 30 15.83 -8.18 -5.40
CA LEU A 30 14.96 -7.08 -5.81
C LEU A 30 15.71 -5.75 -5.74
N PHE A 31 15.52 -4.93 -6.77
CA PHE A 31 16.01 -3.56 -6.83
C PHE A 31 15.25 -2.65 -5.85
N ILE A 32 13.93 -2.85 -5.76
CA ILE A 32 13.10 -2.25 -4.70
C ILE A 32 12.86 -3.31 -3.64
N SER A 33 13.36 -3.08 -2.42
CA SER A 33 13.29 -4.09 -1.38
C SER A 33 11.83 -4.37 -0.99
N LEU A 34 11.54 -5.64 -0.67
CA LEU A 34 10.19 -6.04 -0.24
C LEU A 34 9.72 -5.25 0.99
N TYR A 35 10.65 -4.89 1.87
CA TYR A 35 10.39 -4.07 3.05
C TYR A 35 9.88 -2.68 2.67
N GLU A 36 10.49 -2.02 1.69
CA GLU A 36 10.05 -0.70 1.22
C GLU A 36 8.64 -0.74 0.65
N VAL A 37 8.32 -1.76 -0.16
CA VAL A 37 6.98 -1.92 -0.76
C VAL A 37 5.91 -2.10 0.32
N TYR A 38 6.13 -2.99 1.28
CA TYR A 38 5.14 -3.25 2.33
C TYR A 38 5.05 -2.10 3.33
N LEU A 39 6.18 -1.53 3.75
CA LEU A 39 6.19 -0.41 4.68
C LEU A 39 5.46 0.79 4.10
N PHE A 40 5.73 1.13 2.82
CA PHE A 40 5.02 2.19 2.12
C PHE A 40 3.51 1.97 2.11
N ASN A 41 3.06 0.76 1.73
CA ASN A 41 1.64 0.45 1.64
C ASN A 41 0.95 0.41 3.01
N ILE A 42 1.60 -0.15 4.03
CA ILE A 42 1.08 -0.18 5.40
C ILE A 42 0.95 1.23 5.96
N LEU A 43 1.99 2.05 5.82
CA LEU A 43 1.99 3.43 6.31
C LEU A 43 0.97 4.29 5.57
N SER A 44 0.91 4.20 4.25
CA SER A 44 -0.04 4.99 3.45
C SER A 44 -1.49 4.68 3.83
N VAL A 45 -1.89 3.40 3.89
CA VAL A 45 -3.25 3.02 4.31
C VAL A 45 -3.52 3.47 5.74
N THR A 46 -2.54 3.34 6.65
CA THR A 46 -2.67 3.80 8.04
C THR A 46 -2.89 5.31 8.11
N ILE A 47 -2.10 6.10 7.39
CA ILE A 47 -2.21 7.56 7.34
C ILE A 47 -3.57 7.97 6.78
N ILE A 48 -3.98 7.38 5.65
CA ILE A 48 -5.28 7.66 5.02
C ILE A 48 -6.40 7.40 6.02
N TYR A 49 -6.39 6.24 6.68
CA TYR A 49 -7.41 5.88 7.65
C TYR A 49 -7.43 6.82 8.87
N CYS A 50 -6.25 7.23 9.36
CA CYS A 50 -6.13 8.20 10.45
C CYS A 50 -6.70 9.56 10.05
N LEU A 51 -6.38 10.06 8.85
CA LEU A 51 -6.92 11.32 8.33
C LEU A 51 -8.44 11.26 8.21
N PHE A 52 -9.00 10.14 7.77
CA PHE A 52 -10.45 9.93 7.76
C PHE A 52 -11.08 9.95 9.15
N LEU A 53 -10.46 9.29 10.13
CA LEU A 53 -10.94 9.31 11.51
C LEU A 53 -10.90 10.72 12.11
N VAL A 54 -9.83 11.48 11.83
CA VAL A 54 -9.73 12.88 12.26
C VAL A 54 -10.81 13.71 11.58
N ASN A 55 -11.02 13.55 10.27
CA ASN A 55 -12.06 14.25 9.52
C ASN A 55 -13.46 14.06 10.16
N GLN A 56 -13.80 12.81 10.50
CA GLN A 56 -15.07 12.50 11.16
C GLN A 56 -15.15 13.05 12.59
N LYS A 57 -14.12 12.82 13.41
CA LYS A 57 -14.16 13.17 14.85
C LYS A 57 -14.07 14.68 15.10
N ALA A 58 -13.26 15.38 14.31
CA ALA A 58 -13.10 16.83 14.41
C ALA A 58 -14.18 17.59 13.62
N ALA A 59 -15.17 16.88 13.04
CA ALA A 59 -16.22 17.44 12.20
C ALA A 59 -15.68 18.39 11.11
N LEU A 60 -14.52 18.04 10.54
CA LEU A 60 -13.98 18.73 9.38
C LEU A 60 -14.91 18.37 8.22
N PHE A 61 -15.73 19.32 7.77
CA PHE A 61 -16.84 19.09 6.81
C PHE A 61 -16.39 18.70 5.39
N PHE A 62 -15.21 18.10 5.21
CA PHE A 62 -14.77 17.61 3.91
C PHE A 62 -15.61 16.41 3.48
N ASN A 63 -16.01 16.42 2.20
CA ASN A 63 -16.68 15.30 1.58
C ASN A 63 -15.77 14.04 1.61
N PRO A 64 -16.22 12.90 2.17
CA PRO A 64 -15.38 11.72 2.32
C PRO A 64 -14.86 11.15 1.00
N MET A 65 -15.65 11.20 -0.08
CA MET A 65 -15.22 10.71 -1.39
C MET A 65 -14.15 11.63 -2.00
N ALA A 66 -14.32 12.94 -1.88
CA ALA A 66 -13.31 13.90 -2.35
C ALA A 66 -11.99 13.76 -1.57
N LEU A 67 -12.06 13.60 -0.24
CA LEU A 67 -10.89 13.35 0.60
C LEU A 67 -10.19 12.05 0.20
N PHE A 68 -10.94 10.98 -0.08
CA PHE A 68 -10.38 9.70 -0.51
C PHE A 68 -9.60 9.86 -1.81
N ILE A 69 -10.24 10.43 -2.83
CA ILE A 69 -9.62 10.66 -4.15
C ILE A 69 -8.34 11.48 -3.99
N PHE A 70 -8.39 12.58 -3.23
CA PHE A 70 -7.23 13.43 -2.99
C PHE A 70 -6.07 12.67 -2.35
N LEU A 71 -6.33 11.92 -1.28
CA LEU A 71 -5.30 11.16 -0.58
C LEU A 71 -4.76 9.99 -1.42
N THR A 72 -5.61 9.31 -2.19
CA THR A 72 -5.18 8.27 -3.13
C THR A 72 -4.30 8.86 -4.24
N LEU A 73 -4.60 10.05 -4.75
CA LEU A 73 -3.74 10.74 -5.72
C LEU A 73 -2.36 11.06 -5.14
N ILE A 74 -2.30 11.52 -3.90
CA ILE A 74 -1.02 11.73 -3.19
C ILE A 74 -0.25 10.41 -3.06
N LYS A 75 -0.92 9.33 -2.65
CA LYS A 75 -0.32 7.99 -2.55
C LYS A 75 0.21 7.50 -3.90
N MET A 76 -0.54 7.71 -4.99
CA MET A 76 -0.08 7.37 -6.34
C MET A 76 1.18 8.14 -6.71
N GLY A 77 1.22 9.46 -6.45
CA GLY A 77 2.41 10.28 -6.66
C GLY A 77 3.62 9.78 -5.87
N ALA A 78 3.44 9.45 -4.59
CA ALA A 78 4.50 8.87 -3.77
C ALA A 78 4.95 7.48 -4.28
N GLY A 79 4.03 6.67 -4.80
CA GLY A 79 4.34 5.39 -5.43
C GLY A 79 5.24 5.54 -6.67
N ILE A 80 5.01 6.58 -7.49
CA ILE A 80 5.88 6.90 -8.62
C ILE A 80 7.31 7.22 -8.15
N ILE A 81 7.47 7.92 -7.03
CA ILE A 81 8.79 8.23 -6.46
C ILE A 81 9.53 6.93 -6.08
N ILE A 82 8.84 5.94 -5.50
CA ILE A 82 9.44 4.64 -5.17
C ILE A 82 9.86 3.87 -6.43
N LEU A 83 9.13 4.05 -7.53
CA LEU A 83 9.41 3.39 -8.82
C LEU A 83 10.54 4.07 -9.62
N LEU A 84 11.01 5.26 -9.22
CA LEU A 84 12.07 5.98 -9.93
C LEU A 84 13.33 5.14 -10.21
N PRO A 85 13.83 4.31 -9.28
CA PRO A 85 15.02 3.49 -9.54
C PRO A 85 14.85 2.49 -10.69
N LEU A 86 13.61 2.11 -11.03
CA LEU A 86 13.36 1.16 -12.12
C LEU A 86 13.66 1.75 -13.50
N PHE A 87 13.68 3.08 -13.64
CA PHE A 87 14.00 3.73 -14.91
C PHE A 87 15.48 3.61 -15.27
N ASP A 88 16.34 3.36 -14.28
CA ASP A 88 17.79 3.18 -14.46
C ASP A 88 18.20 1.70 -14.53
N MET A 89 17.23 0.79 -14.34
CA MET A 89 17.46 -0.66 -14.27
C MET A 89 17.53 -1.33 -15.66
N PRO A 90 18.37 -2.36 -15.86
CA PRO A 90 18.31 -3.22 -17.05
C PRO A 90 16.95 -3.92 -17.21
N ASN A 91 16.51 -4.11 -18.46
CA ASN A 91 15.17 -4.62 -18.77
C ASN A 91 14.90 -6.09 -18.38
N GLU A 92 15.93 -6.91 -18.15
CA GLU A 92 15.80 -8.36 -17.98
C GLU A 92 14.86 -8.76 -16.82
N ASN A 93 14.83 -7.96 -15.74
CA ASN A 93 13.99 -8.22 -14.56
C ASN A 93 12.88 -7.16 -14.35
N LEU A 94 12.74 -6.19 -15.26
CA LEU A 94 11.84 -5.05 -15.07
C LEU A 94 10.38 -5.48 -14.87
N THR A 95 9.91 -6.46 -15.63
CA THR A 95 8.52 -6.95 -15.50
C THR A 95 8.26 -7.57 -14.12
N PHE A 96 9.24 -8.29 -13.57
CA PHE A 96 9.13 -8.90 -12.25
C PHE A 96 9.08 -7.84 -11.15
N GLU A 97 9.94 -6.83 -11.20
CA GLU A 97 9.95 -5.69 -10.27
C GLU A 97 8.61 -4.93 -10.27
N ILE A 98 8.10 -4.62 -11.46
CA ILE A 98 6.82 -3.93 -11.63
C ILE A 98 5.69 -4.75 -10.99
N LEU A 99 5.64 -6.06 -11.24
CA LEU A 99 4.62 -6.92 -10.66
C LEU A 99 4.73 -7.03 -9.14
N ASN A 100 5.95 -7.08 -8.59
CA ASN A 100 6.18 -7.10 -7.14
C ASN A 100 5.69 -5.83 -6.46
N PHE A 101 5.92 -4.67 -7.05
CA PHE A 101 5.41 -3.41 -6.53
C PHE A 101 3.89 -3.29 -6.72
N PHE A 102 3.40 -3.37 -7.96
CA PHE A 102 1.99 -3.07 -8.28
C PHE A 102 1.03 -4.14 -7.75
N GLY A 103 1.43 -5.41 -7.74
CA GLY A 103 0.60 -6.49 -7.19
C GLY A 103 0.25 -6.23 -5.72
N ILE A 104 1.26 -5.89 -4.91
CA ILE A 104 1.06 -5.54 -3.51
C ILE A 104 0.31 -4.22 -3.36
N TYR A 105 0.68 -3.20 -4.15
CA TYR A 105 0.00 -1.92 -4.16
C TYR A 105 -1.53 -2.05 -4.35
N PHE A 106 -1.98 -2.85 -5.33
CA PHE A 106 -3.40 -3.05 -5.59
C PHE A 106 -4.12 -3.84 -4.51
N ILE A 107 -3.45 -4.80 -3.86
CA ILE A 107 -4.01 -5.49 -2.69
C ILE A 107 -4.27 -4.48 -1.57
N PHE A 108 -3.29 -3.64 -1.24
CA PHE A 108 -3.46 -2.62 -0.21
C PHE A 108 -4.46 -1.54 -0.59
N GLN A 109 -4.54 -1.14 -1.86
CA GLN A 109 -5.59 -0.24 -2.36
C GLN A 109 -6.99 -0.83 -2.17
N THR A 110 -7.14 -2.14 -2.36
CA THR A 110 -8.39 -2.85 -2.13
C THR A 110 -8.78 -2.82 -0.64
N LEU A 111 -7.82 -3.07 0.24
CA LEU A 111 -8.02 -2.97 1.69
C LEU A 111 -8.42 -1.55 2.13
N GLU A 112 -7.84 -0.53 1.52
CA GLU A 112 -8.18 0.88 1.73
C GLU A 112 -9.65 1.16 1.43
N ILE A 113 -10.15 0.69 0.27
CA ILE A 113 -11.55 0.87 -0.15
C ILE A 113 -12.51 0.12 0.78
N ILE A 114 -12.17 -1.13 1.14
CA ILE A 114 -12.97 -1.92 2.08
C ILE A 114 -13.03 -1.23 3.44
N GLY A 115 -11.88 -0.78 3.94
CA GLY A 115 -11.78 -0.06 5.20
C GLY A 115 -12.61 1.22 5.20
N LEU A 116 -12.49 2.05 4.15
CA LEU A 116 -13.27 3.28 4.02
C LEU A 116 -14.78 2.98 4.07
N LYS A 117 -15.24 1.96 3.34
CA LYS A 117 -16.65 1.56 3.34
C LYS A 117 -17.13 1.10 4.72
N LEU A 118 -16.28 0.45 5.50
CA LEU A 118 -16.58 0.05 6.87
C LEU A 118 -16.59 1.23 7.86
N LEU A 119 -15.87 2.32 7.55
CA LEU A 119 -15.78 3.52 8.39
C LEU A 119 -16.89 4.54 8.10
N LEU A 120 -17.45 4.51 6.89
CA LEU A 120 -18.58 5.36 6.48
C LEU A 120 -19.96 4.76 6.78
N LYS A 121 -20.01 3.48 7.17
CA LYS A 121 -21.21 2.80 7.65
C LYS A 121 -21.29 2.86 9.17
#